data_AF-A0A368Y7S0-F1
#
_entry.id   AF-A0A368Y7S0-F1
#
_cell.length_a   1.000
_cell.length_b   1.000
_cell.length_c   1.000
_cell.angle_alpha   90.00
_cell.angle_beta   90.00
_cell.angle_gamma   90.00
#
_symmetry.space_group_name_H-M   'P 1'
#
loop_
_entity.id
_entity.type
_entity.pdbx_description
1 polymer ?
#
loop_
_entity_poly.entity_id
_entity_poly.type
_entity_poly.pdbx_seq_one_letter_code
_entity_poly.pdbx_strand_id
1 'polypeptide(L)'
;MLYAQYSRYGTDRVEVRFGEQGTEYTVFDYREDGVRRAGVRLASSGGRQREIACHAPITGHLGGLKNRLPCDTDSALNLGTCR
;
A
#
# COMPACT_ATOMS: atom_id res chain seq x y z
N MET A 1 1.48 -10.56 -5.88
CA MET A 1 1.01 -9.23 -5.43
C MET A 1 0.00 -9.45 -4.31
N LEU A 2 0.07 -8.67 -3.23
CA LEU A 2 -0.73 -8.82 -2.02
C LEU A 2 -1.39 -7.49 -1.66
N TYR A 3 -2.57 -7.53 -1.06
CA TYR A 3 -3.38 -6.37 -0.73
C TYR A 3 -3.55 -6.21 0.77
N ALA A 4 -3.38 -4.99 1.27
CA ALA A 4 -3.67 -4.61 2.64
C ALA A 4 -4.49 -3.33 2.70
N GLN A 5 -5.47 -3.28 3.60
CA GLN A 5 -6.26 -2.08 3.83
C GLN A 5 -6.50 -1.86 5.31
N TYR A 6 -6.39 -0.60 5.72
CA TYR A 6 -6.77 -0.11 7.04
C TYR A 6 -7.69 1.10 6.88
N SER A 7 -8.82 1.10 7.60
CA SER A 7 -9.74 2.23 7.60
C SER A 7 -10.24 2.51 9.02
N ARG A 8 -10.16 3.77 9.44
CA ARG A 8 -10.73 4.30 10.68
C ARG A 8 -11.25 5.72 10.45
N TYR A 9 -11.92 6.29 11.44
CA TYR A 9 -12.28 7.70 11.40
C TYR A 9 -11.05 8.59 11.15
N GLY A 10 -11.09 9.41 10.10
CA GLY A 10 -10.00 10.32 9.72
C GLY A 10 -8.80 9.68 9.00
N THR A 11 -8.74 8.35 8.87
CA THR A 11 -7.63 7.65 8.20
C THR A 11 -8.13 6.51 7.32
N ASP A 12 -7.78 6.53 6.04
CA ASP A 12 -7.97 5.40 5.13
C ASP A 12 -6.64 5.11 4.44
N ARG A 13 -6.18 3.86 4.45
CA ARG A 13 -4.88 3.45 3.89
C ARG A 13 -5.04 2.15 3.14
N VAL A 14 -4.51 2.13 1.93
CA VAL A 14 -4.42 0.94 1.08
C VAL A 14 -2.97 0.75 0.66
N GLU A 15 -2.50 -0.49 0.71
CA GLU A 15 -1.20 -0.90 0.22
C GLU A 15 -1.31 -2.12 -0.68
N VAL A 16 -0.50 -2.14 -1.75
CA VAL A 16 -0.31 -3.30 -2.61
C VAL A 16 1.17 -3.64 -2.66
N ARG A 17 1.53 -4.84 -2.18
CA ARG A 17 2.90 -5.33 -2.09
C ARG A 17 3.21 -6.33 -3.19
N PHE A 18 4.35 -6.20 -3.85
CA PHE A 18 4.84 -7.18 -4.82
C PHE A 18 6.35 -7.15 -4.94
N GLY A 19 6.96 -8.26 -5.34
CA GLY A 19 8.40 -8.37 -5.53
C GLY A 19 8.75 -8.51 -7.00
N GLU A 20 9.85 -7.88 -7.41
CA GLU A 20 10.45 -8.04 -8.74
C GLU A 20 11.98 -7.96 -8.60
N GLN A 21 12.72 -8.94 -9.16
CA GLN A 21 14.19 -8.96 -9.20
C GLN A 21 14.88 -8.70 -7.83
N GLY A 22 14.33 -9.25 -6.75
CA GLY A 22 14.89 -9.09 -5.40
C GLY A 22 14.64 -7.71 -4.76
N THR A 23 13.77 -6.89 -5.34
CA THR A 23 13.25 -5.66 -4.75
C THR A 23 11.78 -5.84 -4.42
N GLU A 24 11.40 -5.50 -3.20
CA GLU A 24 10.00 -5.41 -2.77
C GLU A 24 9.48 -4.01 -3.03
N TYR A 25 8.30 -3.93 -3.64
CA TYR A 25 7.58 -2.72 -3.96
C TYR A 25 6.28 -2.70 -3.18
N THR A 26 6.00 -1.56 -2.54
CA THR A 26 4.73 -1.29 -1.87
C THR A 26 4.13 -0.04 -2.47
N VAL A 27 3.09 -0.21 -3.28
CA VAL A 27 2.29 0.91 -3.79
C VAL A 27 1.30 1.30 -2.71
N PHE A 28 1.35 2.54 -2.26
CA PHE A 28 0.49 3.03 -1.18
C PHE A 28 -0.36 4.20 -1.62
N ASP A 29 -1.56 4.27 -1.07
CA ASP A 29 -2.48 5.40 -1.17
C ASP A 29 -3.19 5.52 0.17
N TYR A 30 -2.98 6.63 0.86
CA TYR A 30 -3.66 6.89 2.12
C TYR A 30 -4.11 8.33 2.26
N ARG A 31 -5.21 8.51 2.96
CA ARG A 31 -5.71 9.79 3.42
C ARG A 31 -5.64 9.81 4.94
N GLU A 32 -5.03 10.85 5.48
CA GLU A 32 -4.96 11.10 6.92
C GLU A 32 -5.27 12.57 7.16
N ASP A 33 -6.24 12.87 8.02
CA ASP A 33 -6.68 14.23 8.36
C ASP A 33 -7.00 15.10 7.12
N GLY A 34 -7.62 14.48 6.12
CA GLY A 34 -7.98 15.13 4.85
C GLY A 34 -6.85 15.24 3.83
N VAL A 35 -5.60 14.93 4.20
CA VAL A 35 -4.44 14.97 3.31
C VAL A 35 -4.24 13.60 2.67
N ARG A 36 -4.30 13.54 1.33
CA ARG A 36 -3.95 12.32 0.57
C ARG A 36 -2.46 12.28 0.30
N ARG A 37 -1.83 11.13 0.53
CA ARG A 37 -0.45 10.82 0.17
C ARG A 37 -0.43 9.49 -0.55
N ALA A 38 0.29 9.44 -1.65
CA ALA A 38 0.39 8.23 -2.45
C ALA A 38 1.75 8.17 -3.15
N GLY A 39 2.19 6.95 -3.43
CA GLY A 39 3.52 6.70 -3.95
C GLY A 39 3.90 5.24 -3.97
N VAL A 40 5.19 5.00 -4.15
CA VAL A 40 5.79 3.66 -4.15
C VAL A 40 6.94 3.65 -3.16
N ARG A 41 6.91 2.71 -2.20
CA ARG A 41 8.04 2.38 -1.36
C ARG A 41 8.77 1.18 -1.96
N LEU A 42 10.10 1.24 -1.98
CA LEU A 42 10.98 0.18 -2.43
C LEU A 42 11.82 -0.29 -1.25
N ALA A 43 11.98 -1.60 -1.11
CA ALA A 43 12.91 -2.23 -0.20
C ALA A 43 13.78 -3.23 -0.98
N SER A 44 15.06 -2.92 -1.14
CA SER A 44 16.02 -3.84 -1.76
C SER A 44 16.62 -4.78 -0.71
N SER A 45 17.09 -5.95 -1.13
CA SER A 45 17.73 -6.97 -0.29
C SER A 45 18.86 -6.46 0.61
N GLY A 46 19.52 -5.34 0.25
CA GLY A 46 20.52 -4.65 1.08
C GLY A 46 19.96 -3.78 2.21
N GLY A 47 18.65 -3.86 2.51
CA GLY A 47 18.00 -3.09 3.59
C GLY A 47 17.75 -1.61 3.28
N ARG A 48 18.15 -1.12 2.09
CA ARG A 48 17.92 0.26 1.68
C ARG A 48 16.46 0.44 1.28
N GLN A 49 15.75 1.27 2.04
CA GLN A 49 14.40 1.71 1.71
C GLN A 49 14.42 3.04 0.96
N ARG A 50 13.56 3.17 -0.05
CA ARG A 50 13.34 4.43 -0.78
C ARG A 50 11.86 4.63 -0.99
N GLU A 51 11.40 5.87 -0.83
CA GLU A 51 10.03 6.25 -1.16
C GLU A 51 10.02 7.21 -2.34
N ILE A 52 9.08 7.02 -3.26
CA ILE A 52 8.85 7.86 -4.43
C ILE A 52 7.39 8.32 -4.36
N ALA A 53 7.18 9.60 -4.08
CA ALA A 53 5.86 10.20 -4.05
C ALA A 53 5.30 10.38 -5.46
N CYS A 54 3.99 10.23 -5.62
CA CYS A 54 3.31 10.60 -6.85
C CYS A 54 3.32 12.12 -7.02
N HIS A 55 3.76 12.58 -8.20
CA HIS A 55 3.91 14.02 -8.50
C HIS A 55 2.61 14.67 -9.01
N ALA A 56 1.65 13.87 -9.46
CA ALA A 56 0.39 14.32 -10.02
C ALA A 56 -0.81 13.67 -9.30
N PRO A 57 -2.00 14.29 -9.35
CA PRO A 57 -3.22 13.69 -8.83
C PRO A 57 -3.44 12.29 -9.42
N ILE A 58 -3.57 11.28 -8.55
CA ILE A 58 -3.87 9.92 -8.97
C ILE A 58 -5.38 9.82 -9.22
N THR A 59 -5.75 9.55 -10.47
CA THR A 59 -7.15 9.34 -10.89
C THR A 59 -7.67 7.95 -10.53
N GLY A 60 -6.78 6.97 -10.34
CA GLY A 60 -7.12 5.64 -9.85
C GLY A 60 -7.25 5.56 -8.32
N HIS A 61 -8.00 4.55 -7.87
CA HIS A 61 -8.13 4.20 -6.45
C HIS A 61 -7.70 2.75 -6.23
N LEU A 62 -6.70 2.52 -5.37
CA LEU A 62 -6.26 1.17 -5.01
C LEU A 62 -7.36 0.36 -4.32
N GLY A 63 -8.36 1.02 -3.72
CA GLY A 63 -9.53 0.37 -3.12
C GLY A 63 -10.26 -0.59 -4.07
N GLY A 64 -10.25 -0.34 -5.38
CA GLY A 64 -10.87 -1.23 -6.38
C GLY A 64 -10.15 -2.57 -6.56
N LEU A 65 -8.96 -2.75 -5.98
CA LEU A 65 -8.21 -4.00 -6.01
C LEU A 65 -8.58 -4.95 -4.85
N LYS A 66 -9.39 -4.48 -3.90
CA LYS A 66 -9.96 -5.32 -2.85
C LYS A 66 -10.69 -6.50 -3.48
N ASN A 67 -10.44 -7.70 -2.95
CA ASN A 67 -10.97 -8.99 -3.46
C ASN A 67 -10.48 -9.39 -4.87
N ARG A 68 -9.66 -8.59 -5.55
CA ARG A 68 -8.98 -8.98 -6.81
C ARG A 68 -7.56 -9.48 -6.57
N LEU A 69 -6.96 -9.07 -5.46
CA LEU A 69 -5.64 -9.50 -5.01
C LEU A 69 -5.75 -10.29 -3.70
N PRO A 70 -4.90 -11.30 -3.47
CA PRO A 70 -4.82 -12.01 -2.19
C PRO A 70 -4.53 -11.05 -1.04
N CYS A 71 -5.06 -11.35 0.15
CA CYS A 71 -4.80 -10.57 1.35
C CYS A 71 -3.34 -10.73 1.80
N ASP A 72 -2.72 -9.63 2.20
CA ASP A 72 -1.38 -9.64 2.81
C ASP A 72 -1.47 -9.99 4.30
N THR A 73 -1.38 -11.27 4.63
CA THR A 73 -1.52 -11.76 6.02
C THR A 73 -0.41 -11.26 6.93
N ASP A 74 0.74 -10.88 6.37
CA ASP A 74 1.89 -10.37 7.13
C ASP A 74 1.76 -8.87 7.43
N SER A 75 0.83 -8.18 6.75
CA SER A 75 0.65 -6.74 6.94
C SER A 75 -0.17 -6.45 8.20
N ALA A 76 0.45 -5.71 9.12
CA ALA A 76 -0.22 -5.20 10.32
C ALA A 76 -1.42 -4.30 10.00
N LEU A 77 -1.50 -3.72 8.78
CA LEU A 77 -2.63 -2.91 8.34
C LEU A 77 -3.95 -3.68 8.32
N ASN A 78 -3.88 -4.99 8.05
CA ASN A 78 -5.07 -5.82 7.97
C ASN A 78 -5.66 -6.15 9.34
N LEU A 79 -5.00 -5.83 10.47
CA LEU A 79 -5.53 -6.08 11.83
C LEU A 79 -6.09 -7.50 12.06
N GLY A 80 -5.53 -8.51 11.38
CA GLY A 80 -6.02 -9.89 11.44
C GLY A 80 -7.35 -10.14 10.70
N THR A 81 -7.83 -9.22 9.88
CA THR A 81 -9.10 -9.33 9.14
C THR A 81 -8.97 -9.98 7.76
N CYS A 82 -7.78 -10.49 7.40
CA CYS A 82 -7.65 -11.34 6.22
C CYS A 82 -8.55 -12.57 6.40
N ARG A 83 -9.60 -12.67 5.58
CA ARG A 83 -10.53 -13.80 5.55
C ARG A 83 -10.50 -14.45 4.17
#